data_AF-A0A5C9CXP1-F1
#
_entry.id   AF-A0A5C9CXP1-F1
#
_cell.length_a   1.000
_cell.length_b   1.000
_cell.length_c   1.000
_cell.angle_alpha   90.00
_cell.angle_beta   90.00
_cell.angle_gamma   90.00
#
_symmetry.space_group_name_H-M   'P 1'
#
loop_
_entity.id
_entity.type
_entity.pdbx_description
1 polymer ?
#
loop_
_entity_poly.entity_id
_entity_poly.type
_entity_poly.pdbx_seq_one_letter_code
_entity_poly.pdbx_strand_id
1 'polypeptide(L)'
;GVWVASCAPGIFANQEHLGALGVEVDPEGLRFKPMNRVEDACASGSVALFNALYAVESGRAKVALVIGVEKMNLLDTKGVTHGLATCSYWAEEGSRGMTFPGLFAEYAKGYAARYGLDAPTLARMLSQVAALNYRNALDNPLAHFGKGGPADRLGLTTAEAILALPPEKNPMIAEPG
;
A
#
# COMPACT_ATOMS: atom_id res chain seq x y z
N GLY A 1 -9.21 -23.44 -5.18
CA GLY A 1 -8.27 -23.19 -4.07
C GLY A 1 -8.50 -21.80 -3.53
N VAL A 2 -7.92 -21.47 -2.38
CA VAL A 2 -7.99 -20.13 -1.79
C VAL A 2 -6.56 -19.56 -1.68
N TRP A 3 -6.38 -18.33 -2.13
CA TRP A 3 -5.13 -17.58 -2.01
C TRP A 3 -5.39 -16.33 -1.18
N VAL A 4 -4.81 -16.29 0.01
CA VAL A 4 -4.92 -15.16 0.93
C VAL A 4 -3.66 -14.32 0.80
N ALA A 5 -3.79 -13.12 0.26
CA ALA A 5 -2.70 -12.16 0.10
C ALA A 5 -2.62 -11.25 1.34
N SER A 6 -1.45 -11.25 1.99
CA SER A 6 -1.12 -10.35 3.11
C SER A 6 0.39 -10.26 3.27
N CYS A 7 0.87 -9.03 3.39
CA CYS A 7 2.29 -8.68 3.39
C CYS A 7 2.97 -8.99 4.73
N ALA A 8 2.41 -8.55 5.85
CA ALA A 8 3.08 -8.71 7.15
C ALA A 8 2.09 -8.90 8.32
N PRO A 9 1.23 -9.92 8.28
CA PRO A 9 0.19 -10.10 9.29
C PRO A 9 0.78 -10.50 10.66
N GLY A 10 1.94 -11.18 10.69
CA GLY A 10 2.68 -11.44 11.91
C GLY A 10 3.22 -10.17 12.57
N ILE A 11 3.56 -9.14 11.80
CA ILE A 11 4.03 -7.85 12.35
C ILE A 11 2.83 -7.00 12.78
N PHE A 12 1.85 -6.84 11.90
CA PHE A 12 0.76 -5.89 12.15
C PHE A 12 -0.29 -6.41 13.14
N ALA A 13 -0.51 -7.73 13.21
CA ALA A 13 -1.59 -8.33 13.98
C ALA A 13 -1.14 -9.50 14.88
N ASN A 14 0.16 -9.77 14.99
CA ASN A 14 0.70 -10.93 15.71
C ASN A 14 0.09 -12.28 15.25
N GLN A 15 -0.32 -12.37 13.98
CA GLN A 15 -0.98 -13.56 13.43
C GLN A 15 -0.30 -14.01 12.13
N GLU A 16 0.37 -15.15 12.20
CA GLU A 16 0.87 -15.84 11.01
C GLU A 16 -0.12 -16.89 10.50
N HIS A 17 0.29 -17.73 9.54
CA HIS A 17 -0.53 -18.80 8.99
C HIS A 17 -1.90 -18.32 8.46
N LEU A 18 -1.94 -17.09 7.94
CA LEU A 18 -3.17 -16.39 7.53
C LEU A 18 -3.96 -17.11 6.43
N GLY A 19 -3.31 -18.00 5.66
CA GLY A 19 -3.97 -18.82 4.65
C GLY A 19 -5.16 -19.61 5.21
N ALA A 20 -5.03 -20.15 6.43
CA ALA A 20 -6.10 -20.93 7.07
C ALA A 20 -7.34 -20.10 7.41
N LEU A 21 -7.20 -18.78 7.63
CA LEU A 21 -8.33 -17.88 7.90
C LEU A 21 -9.24 -17.67 6.68
N GLY A 22 -8.81 -18.09 5.48
CA GLY A 22 -9.68 -18.07 4.30
C GLY A 22 -10.97 -18.88 4.49
N VAL A 23 -10.99 -19.85 5.41
CA VAL A 23 -12.17 -20.64 5.76
C VAL A 23 -13.29 -19.80 6.37
N GLU A 24 -12.98 -18.67 7.02
CA GLU A 24 -13.95 -17.80 7.69
C GLU A 24 -14.90 -17.09 6.71
N VAL A 25 -14.55 -17.05 5.41
CA VAL A 25 -15.44 -16.51 4.37
C VAL A 25 -16.70 -17.38 4.22
N ASP A 26 -16.53 -18.70 4.30
CA ASP A 26 -17.61 -19.70 4.22
C ASP A 26 -17.13 -21.01 4.87
N PRO A 27 -17.36 -21.18 6.19
CA PRO A 27 -16.84 -22.31 6.95
C PRO A 27 -17.29 -23.69 6.43
N GLU A 28 -18.50 -23.78 5.88
CA GLU A 28 -19.04 -25.05 5.37
C GLU A 28 -18.51 -25.35 3.97
N GLY A 29 -18.58 -24.38 3.05
CA GLY A 29 -18.18 -24.56 1.65
C GLY A 29 -16.66 -24.62 1.43
N LEU A 30 -15.88 -23.98 2.30
CA LEU A 30 -14.43 -23.92 2.20
C LEU A 30 -13.69 -24.93 3.09
N ARG A 31 -14.42 -25.69 3.92
CA ARG A 31 -13.81 -26.75 4.74
C ARG A 31 -13.00 -27.71 3.88
N PHE A 32 -11.78 -28.03 4.33
CA PHE A 32 -10.83 -28.92 3.66
C PHE A 32 -10.37 -28.48 2.27
N LYS A 33 -10.68 -27.25 1.81
CA LYS A 33 -10.11 -26.71 0.57
C LYS A 33 -8.65 -26.28 0.81
N PRO A 34 -7.76 -26.43 -0.19
CA PRO A 34 -6.39 -25.94 -0.07
C PRO A 34 -6.39 -24.42 0.01
N MET A 35 -5.69 -23.87 1.02
CA MET A 35 -5.55 -22.44 1.25
C MET A 35 -4.10 -22.10 1.56
N ASN A 36 -3.56 -21.06 0.94
CA ASN A 36 -2.20 -20.61 1.19
C ASN A 36 -2.14 -19.10 1.35
N ARG A 37 -1.19 -18.63 2.16
CA ARG A 37 -0.79 -17.22 2.18
C ARG A 37 0.12 -16.93 0.99
N VAL A 38 -0.10 -15.79 0.34
CA VAL A 38 0.80 -15.24 -0.69
C VAL A 38 1.34 -13.90 -0.19
N GLU A 39 2.64 -13.70 -0.38
CA GLU A 39 3.40 -12.55 0.10
C GLU A 39 4.34 -12.10 -1.02
N ASP A 40 4.30 -10.81 -1.34
CA ASP A 40 5.22 -10.10 -2.23
C ASP A 40 5.15 -8.59 -1.95
N ALA A 41 5.41 -8.20 -0.72
CA ALA A 41 5.22 -6.87 -0.16
C ALA A 41 3.84 -6.29 -0.52
N CYS A 42 3.82 -5.02 -0.98
CA CYS A 42 2.61 -4.34 -1.46
C CYS A 42 1.98 -5.02 -2.70
N ALA A 43 2.71 -5.87 -3.42
CA ALA A 43 2.23 -6.57 -4.61
C ALA A 43 1.58 -7.94 -4.31
N SER A 44 1.53 -8.35 -3.04
CA SER A 44 0.97 -9.64 -2.58
C SER A 44 -0.37 -9.99 -3.24
N GLY A 45 -1.28 -9.01 -3.38
CA GLY A 45 -2.59 -9.21 -4.01
C GLY A 45 -2.51 -9.58 -5.49
N SER A 46 -1.65 -8.89 -6.24
CA SER A 46 -1.39 -9.18 -7.66
C SER A 46 -0.76 -10.55 -7.83
N VAL A 47 0.24 -10.90 -7.01
CA VAL A 47 0.88 -12.22 -7.06
C VAL A 47 -0.10 -13.33 -6.69
N ALA A 48 -1.00 -13.09 -5.73
CA ALA A 48 -2.05 -14.05 -5.40
C ALA A 48 -3.00 -14.30 -6.58
N LEU A 49 -3.34 -13.26 -7.33
CA LEU A 49 -4.11 -13.38 -8.57
C LEU A 49 -3.35 -14.19 -9.63
N PHE A 50 -2.07 -13.90 -9.88
CA PHE A 50 -1.25 -14.68 -10.82
C PHE A 50 -1.14 -16.15 -10.42
N ASN A 51 -0.93 -16.45 -9.13
CA ASN A 51 -0.89 -17.81 -8.61
C ASN A 51 -2.22 -18.55 -8.78
N ALA A 52 -3.35 -17.86 -8.55
CA ALA A 52 -4.68 -18.40 -8.77
C ALA A 52 -4.94 -18.70 -10.25
N LEU A 53 -4.53 -17.80 -11.16
CA LEU A 53 -4.61 -18.00 -12.61
C LEU A 53 -3.84 -19.25 -13.04
N TYR A 54 -2.57 -19.38 -12.63
CA TYR A 54 -1.77 -20.57 -12.93
C TYR A 54 -2.40 -21.87 -12.43
N ALA A 55 -3.03 -21.86 -11.26
CA ALA A 55 -3.71 -23.03 -10.72
C ALA A 55 -4.95 -23.42 -11.55
N VAL A 56 -5.68 -22.43 -12.08
CA VAL A 56 -6.81 -22.66 -12.98
C VAL A 56 -6.35 -23.19 -14.33
N GLU A 57 -5.38 -22.52 -14.96
CA GLU A 57 -4.84 -22.88 -16.28
C GLU A 57 -4.17 -24.26 -16.30
N SER A 58 -3.49 -24.64 -15.22
CA SER A 58 -2.90 -25.97 -15.06
C SER A 58 -3.91 -27.09 -14.77
N GLY A 59 -5.20 -26.76 -14.59
CA GLY A 59 -6.25 -27.71 -14.21
C GLY A 59 -6.19 -28.18 -12.75
N ARG A 60 -5.26 -27.66 -11.95
CA ARG A 60 -5.13 -27.99 -10.50
C ARG A 60 -6.26 -27.40 -9.67
N ALA A 61 -6.91 -26.35 -10.14
CA ALA A 61 -8.13 -25.79 -9.59
C ALA A 61 -9.15 -25.55 -10.70
N LYS A 62 -10.43 -25.83 -10.44
CA LYS A 62 -11.53 -25.43 -11.35
C LYS A 62 -12.07 -24.04 -11.03
N VAL A 63 -11.99 -23.66 -9.75
CA VAL A 63 -12.45 -22.38 -9.22
C VAL A 63 -11.41 -21.90 -8.21
N ALA A 64 -11.11 -20.60 -8.24
CA ALA A 64 -10.17 -19.94 -7.37
C ALA A 64 -10.82 -18.75 -6.64
N LEU A 65 -10.51 -18.62 -5.34
CA LEU A 65 -10.86 -17.45 -4.52
C LEU A 65 -9.57 -16.74 -4.14
N VAL A 66 -9.49 -15.45 -4.44
CA VAL A 66 -8.36 -14.57 -4.07
C VAL A 66 -8.87 -13.55 -3.07
N ILE A 67 -8.20 -13.45 -1.92
CA ILE A 67 -8.57 -12.54 -0.82
C ILE A 67 -7.35 -11.67 -0.54
N GLY A 68 -7.46 -10.35 -0.71
CA GLY A 68 -6.45 -9.41 -0.24
C GLY A 68 -6.88 -8.79 1.08
N VAL A 69 -6.06 -8.91 2.12
CA VAL A 69 -6.38 -8.37 3.45
C VAL A 69 -5.12 -7.88 4.16
N GLU A 70 -5.23 -6.73 4.83
CA GLU A 70 -4.17 -6.21 5.68
C GLU A 70 -4.78 -5.45 6.87
N LYS A 71 -4.19 -5.60 8.06
CA LYS A 71 -4.70 -5.00 9.30
C LYS A 71 -3.66 -4.12 9.96
N MET A 72 -3.45 -2.92 9.42
CA MET A 72 -2.36 -2.03 9.83
C MET A 72 -2.71 -1.07 10.98
N ASN A 73 -3.96 -1.02 11.43
CA ASN A 73 -4.42 -0.02 12.41
C ASN A 73 -4.30 -0.47 13.89
N LEU A 74 -3.55 -1.54 14.17
CA LEU A 74 -3.31 -2.03 15.52
C LEU A 74 -1.99 -1.51 16.13
N LEU A 75 -1.11 -0.97 15.30
CA LEU A 75 0.16 -0.38 15.71
C LEU A 75 0.09 1.15 15.60
N ASP A 76 0.98 1.84 16.33
CA ASP A 76 1.23 3.25 16.12
C ASP A 76 2.00 3.48 14.81
N THR A 77 2.15 4.76 14.41
CA THR A 77 2.86 5.12 13.17
C THR A 77 4.26 4.53 13.12
N LYS A 78 4.98 4.47 14.25
CA LYS A 78 6.33 3.91 14.32
C LYS A 78 6.32 2.40 14.04
N GLY A 79 5.41 1.66 14.66
CA GLY A 79 5.25 0.21 14.45
C GLY A 79 4.82 -0.12 13.02
N VAL A 80 3.87 0.63 12.45
CA VAL A 80 3.47 0.46 11.04
C VAL A 80 4.64 0.74 10.11
N THR A 81 5.37 1.84 10.34
CA THR A 81 6.54 2.21 9.52
C THR A 81 7.62 1.14 9.57
N HIS A 82 7.88 0.57 10.75
CA HIS A 82 8.80 -0.55 10.90
C HIS A 82 8.36 -1.77 10.10
N GLY A 83 7.09 -2.19 10.23
CA GLY A 83 6.56 -3.35 9.50
C GLY A 83 6.54 -3.17 7.98
N LEU A 84 6.39 -1.94 7.50
CA LEU A 84 6.58 -1.64 6.08
C LEU A 84 8.07 -1.71 5.70
N ALA A 85 8.97 -1.14 6.50
CA ALA A 85 10.40 -1.12 6.22
C ALA A 85 11.04 -2.53 6.13
N THR A 86 10.44 -3.56 6.74
CA THR A 86 10.91 -4.95 6.55
C THR A 86 10.75 -5.46 5.12
N CYS A 87 10.00 -4.76 4.26
CA CYS A 87 9.86 -5.09 2.84
C CYS A 87 10.97 -4.48 1.96
N SER A 88 11.85 -3.66 2.53
CA SER A 88 13.02 -3.13 1.83
C SER A 88 14.23 -4.05 2.04
N TYR A 89 15.41 -3.74 1.48
CA TYR A 89 16.62 -4.49 1.78
C TYR A 89 17.08 -4.23 3.22
N TRP A 90 16.57 -5.06 4.14
CA TRP A 90 16.64 -4.80 5.58
C TRP A 90 18.05 -4.47 6.09
N ALA A 91 19.08 -5.19 5.64
CA ALA A 91 20.44 -5.05 6.14
C ALA A 91 21.06 -3.66 5.92
N GLU A 92 20.64 -2.93 4.88
CA GLU A 92 21.24 -1.63 4.53
C GLU A 92 20.23 -0.47 4.53
N GLU A 93 18.93 -0.77 4.54
CA GLU A 93 17.87 0.24 4.47
C GLU A 93 17.03 0.23 5.74
N GLY A 94 16.12 -0.75 5.89
CA GLY A 94 15.18 -0.79 7.01
C GLY A 94 15.85 -0.80 8.38
N SER A 95 16.95 -1.54 8.55
CA SER A 95 17.73 -1.56 9.80
C SER A 95 18.43 -0.24 10.12
N ARG A 96 18.65 0.61 9.11
CA ARG A 96 19.24 1.95 9.24
C ARG A 96 18.19 3.05 9.40
N GLY A 97 16.93 2.67 9.57
CA GLY A 97 15.82 3.61 9.77
C GLY A 97 15.21 4.12 8.47
N MET A 98 15.61 3.58 7.31
CA MET A 98 15.05 4.00 6.04
C MET A 98 13.60 3.53 5.93
N THR A 99 12.69 4.49 5.67
CA THR A 99 11.26 4.24 5.55
C THR A 99 10.85 4.22 4.08
N PHE A 100 9.74 3.57 3.73
CA PHE A 100 9.25 3.61 2.34
C PHE A 100 8.98 5.04 1.82
N PRO A 101 8.37 5.96 2.60
CA PRO A 101 8.30 7.36 2.22
C PRO A 101 9.69 7.98 1.97
N GLY A 102 10.69 7.65 2.78
CA GLY A 102 12.08 8.06 2.56
C GLY A 102 12.68 7.51 1.27
N LEU A 103 12.44 6.23 0.94
CA LEU A 103 12.89 5.61 -0.31
C LEU A 103 12.28 6.32 -1.52
N PHE A 104 10.97 6.57 -1.51
CA PHE A 104 10.32 7.31 -2.58
C PHE A 104 10.79 8.77 -2.67
N ALA A 105 11.15 9.39 -1.55
CA ALA A 105 11.76 10.72 -1.52
C ALA A 105 13.12 10.72 -2.25
N GLU A 106 13.99 9.75 -2.00
CA GLU A 106 15.27 9.61 -2.71
C GLU A 106 15.07 9.32 -4.21
N TYR A 107 14.09 8.49 -4.58
CA TYR A 107 13.71 8.31 -5.98
C TYR A 107 13.26 9.61 -6.64
N ALA A 108 12.47 10.43 -5.94
CA ALA A 108 12.03 11.72 -6.47
C ALA A 108 13.18 12.72 -6.66
N LYS A 109 14.17 12.75 -5.74
CA LYS A 109 15.41 13.53 -5.91
C LYS A 109 16.21 13.05 -7.11
N GLY A 110 16.40 11.73 -7.24
CA GLY A 110 17.08 11.13 -8.39
C GLY A 110 16.38 11.43 -9.72
N TYR A 111 15.05 11.39 -9.75
CA TYR A 111 14.25 11.76 -10.91
C TYR A 111 14.44 13.24 -11.28
N ALA A 112 14.37 14.15 -10.30
CA ALA A 112 14.61 15.58 -10.56
C ALA A 112 16.02 15.84 -11.11
N ALA A 113 17.05 15.24 -10.51
CA ALA A 113 18.42 15.37 -10.98
C ALA A 113 18.60 14.83 -12.41
N ARG A 114 18.02 13.66 -12.71
CA ARG A 114 18.11 13.00 -14.03
C ARG A 114 17.49 13.80 -15.17
N TYR A 115 16.44 14.57 -14.87
CA TYR A 115 15.67 15.34 -15.85
C TYR A 115 15.83 16.86 -15.71
N GLY A 116 16.68 17.34 -14.81
CA GLY A 116 16.93 18.77 -14.60
C GLY A 116 15.71 19.55 -14.11
N LEU A 117 14.88 18.92 -13.27
CA LEU A 117 13.67 19.55 -12.73
C LEU A 117 14.01 20.39 -11.50
N ASP A 118 13.50 21.62 -11.47
CA ASP A 118 13.54 22.42 -10.25
C ASP A 118 12.51 21.93 -9.22
N ALA A 119 12.71 22.30 -7.96
CA ALA A 119 11.84 21.89 -6.87
C ALA A 119 10.36 22.33 -7.06
N PRO A 120 10.05 23.56 -7.51
CA PRO A 120 8.67 23.97 -7.79
C PRO A 120 7.98 23.12 -8.86
N THR A 121 8.70 22.73 -9.92
CA THR A 121 8.16 21.88 -10.98
C THR A 121 7.85 20.49 -10.44
N LEU A 122 8.79 19.86 -9.73
CA LEU A 122 8.57 18.55 -9.13
C LEU A 122 7.39 18.57 -8.14
N ALA A 123 7.34 19.57 -7.26
CA ALA A 123 6.25 19.71 -6.28
C ALA A 123 4.89 19.85 -6.97
N ARG A 124 4.81 20.61 -8.08
CA ARG A 124 3.59 20.71 -8.88
C ARG A 124 3.21 19.37 -9.50
N MET A 125 4.16 18.61 -10.06
CA MET A 125 3.88 17.29 -10.64
C MET A 125 3.31 16.32 -9.60
N LEU A 126 3.93 16.22 -8.43
CA LEU A 126 3.45 15.35 -7.34
C LEU A 126 2.08 15.79 -6.83
N SER A 127 1.87 17.10 -6.70
CA SER A 127 0.57 17.66 -6.28
C SER A 127 -0.54 17.40 -7.30
N GLN A 128 -0.24 17.36 -8.59
CA GLN A 128 -1.22 17.00 -9.62
C GLN A 128 -1.72 15.56 -9.46
N VAL A 129 -0.82 14.63 -9.16
CA VAL A 129 -1.17 13.22 -8.89
C VAL A 129 -2.05 13.11 -7.64
N ALA A 130 -1.65 13.78 -6.55
CA ALA A 130 -2.43 13.79 -5.32
C ALA A 130 -3.84 14.38 -5.51
N ALA A 131 -3.95 15.53 -6.20
CA ALA A 131 -5.21 16.18 -6.51
C ALA A 131 -6.15 15.29 -7.33
N LEU A 132 -5.61 14.58 -8.34
CA LEU A 132 -6.37 13.61 -9.12
C LEU A 132 -6.91 12.48 -8.24
N ASN A 133 -6.06 11.91 -7.39
CA ASN A 133 -6.44 10.83 -6.49
C ASN A 133 -7.52 11.29 -5.48
N TYR A 134 -7.39 12.50 -4.92
CA TYR A 134 -8.40 13.05 -4.02
C TYR A 134 -9.74 13.27 -4.72
N ARG A 135 -9.77 13.83 -5.93
CA ARG A 135 -11.02 13.96 -6.72
C ARG A 135 -11.69 12.61 -6.92
N ASN A 136 -10.94 11.61 -7.41
CA ASN A 136 -11.47 10.27 -7.64
C ASN A 136 -11.96 9.61 -6.34
N ALA A 137 -11.33 9.91 -5.20
CA ALA A 137 -11.72 9.38 -3.91
C ALA A 137 -13.06 9.94 -3.41
N LEU A 138 -13.41 11.20 -3.74
CA LEU A 138 -14.68 11.80 -3.32
C LEU A 138 -15.91 11.08 -3.89
N ASP A 139 -15.76 10.53 -5.10
CA ASP A 139 -16.81 9.79 -5.79
C ASP A 139 -16.84 8.29 -5.42
N ASN A 140 -15.86 7.82 -4.64
CA ASN A 140 -15.77 6.43 -4.22
C ASN A 140 -16.22 6.25 -2.76
N PRO A 141 -17.39 5.63 -2.50
CA PRO A 141 -17.90 5.43 -1.14
C PRO A 141 -17.03 4.49 -0.28
N LEU A 142 -16.12 3.74 -0.88
CA LEU A 142 -15.20 2.83 -0.20
C LEU A 142 -13.84 3.46 0.10
N ALA A 143 -13.58 4.68 -0.37
CA ALA A 143 -12.28 5.33 -0.17
C ALA A 143 -12.06 5.75 1.29
N HIS A 144 -10.88 5.41 1.84
CA HIS A 144 -10.49 5.81 3.20
C HIS A 144 -10.49 7.34 3.40
N PHE A 145 -10.12 8.09 2.36
CA PHE A 145 -10.20 9.55 2.31
C PHE A 145 -11.23 10.01 1.26
N GLY A 146 -12.46 9.51 1.36
CA GLY A 146 -13.58 9.93 0.51
C GLY A 146 -14.30 11.20 1.03
N LYS A 147 -15.57 11.36 0.62
CA LYS A 147 -16.43 12.48 1.01
C LYS A 147 -16.50 12.64 2.55
N GLY A 148 -16.37 13.87 3.03
CA GLY A 148 -16.23 14.23 4.45
C GLY A 148 -14.84 14.01 5.04
N GLY A 149 -13.91 13.40 4.30
CA GLY A 149 -12.52 13.23 4.68
C GLY A 149 -11.73 14.55 4.73
N PRO A 150 -10.46 14.52 5.18
CA PRO A 150 -9.62 15.71 5.23
C PRO A 150 -9.46 16.41 3.89
N ALA A 151 -9.26 15.66 2.80
CA ALA A 151 -9.11 16.23 1.46
C ALA A 151 -10.36 16.96 0.96
N ASP A 152 -11.55 16.43 1.28
CA ASP A 152 -12.84 17.07 0.97
C ASP A 152 -13.02 18.36 1.79
N ARG A 153 -12.85 18.27 3.11
CA ARG A 153 -13.04 19.40 4.04
C ARG A 153 -12.06 20.55 3.79
N LEU A 154 -10.88 20.26 3.26
CA LEU A 154 -9.84 21.24 2.96
C LEU A 154 -9.81 21.64 1.47
N GLY A 155 -10.68 21.07 0.62
CA GLY A 155 -10.74 21.41 -0.81
C GLY A 155 -9.47 21.05 -1.61
N LEU A 156 -8.80 19.94 -1.27
CA LEU A 156 -7.49 19.54 -1.84
C LEU A 156 -7.57 18.88 -3.21
N THR A 157 -8.60 19.18 -4.00
CA THR A 157 -8.88 18.56 -5.30
C THR A 157 -8.13 19.19 -6.47
N THR A 158 -7.28 20.18 -6.20
CA THR A 158 -6.40 20.86 -7.18
C THR A 158 -4.97 20.91 -6.66
N ALA A 159 -3.98 20.93 -7.56
CA ALA A 159 -2.59 21.04 -7.17
C ALA A 159 -2.30 22.38 -6.47
N GLU A 160 -2.96 23.45 -6.92
CA GLU A 160 -2.86 24.78 -6.33
C GLU A 160 -3.34 24.79 -4.88
N ALA A 161 -4.45 24.13 -4.57
CA ALA A 161 -4.95 24.02 -3.20
C ALA A 161 -3.99 23.21 -2.30
N ILE A 162 -3.39 22.14 -2.82
CA ILE A 162 -2.39 21.35 -2.10
C ILE A 162 -1.12 22.17 -1.82
N LEU A 163 -0.60 22.88 -2.83
CA LEU A 163 0.60 23.71 -2.70
C LEU A 163 0.39 24.95 -1.82
N ALA A 164 -0.87 25.41 -1.67
CA ALA A 164 -1.23 26.51 -0.77
C ALA A 164 -1.32 26.09 0.71
N LEU A 165 -1.19 24.79 1.02
CA LEU A 165 -1.11 24.34 2.40
C LEU A 165 0.14 24.93 3.09
N PRO A 166 0.08 25.16 4.41
CA PRO A 166 1.24 25.56 5.19
C PRO A 166 2.43 24.62 4.92
N PRO A 167 3.67 25.13 4.84
CA PRO A 167 4.85 24.32 4.52
C PRO A 167 5.00 23.07 5.39
N GLU A 168 4.65 23.16 6.67
CA GLU A 168 4.68 22.07 7.64
C GLU A 168 3.63 20.97 7.39
N LYS A 169 2.64 21.23 6.54
CA LYS A 169 1.60 20.27 6.12
C LYS A 169 1.82 19.73 4.71
N ASN A 170 2.75 20.31 3.96
CA ASN A 170 3.09 19.82 2.64
C ASN A 170 3.95 18.55 2.81
N PRO A 171 3.70 17.45 2.08
CA PRO A 171 4.63 16.33 2.01
C PRO A 171 5.98 16.82 1.44
N MET A 172 6.88 17.23 2.33
CA MET A 172 8.24 17.52 1.98
C MET A 172 8.95 16.21 1.70
N ILE A 173 9.65 16.14 0.57
CA ILE A 173 10.70 15.14 0.36
C ILE A 173 11.73 15.42 1.44
N ALA A 174 11.67 14.68 2.54
CA ALA A 174 12.57 14.87 3.67
C ALA A 174 14.02 14.72 3.18
N GLU A 175 14.93 15.50 3.77
CA GLU A 175 16.35 15.18 3.64
C GLU A 175 16.59 13.78 4.22
N PRO A 176 17.54 13.00 3.67
CA PRO A 176 17.79 11.66 4.18
C PRO A 176 18.13 11.79 5.66
N GLY A 177 17.31 11.16 6.51
CA GLY A 177 17.56 11.04 7.95
C GLY A 177 18.61 9.99 8.25
#